data_AF-A0AAW2PWA9-F1
#
_entry.id   AF-A0AAW2PWA9-F1
#
_cell.length_a   1.000
_cell.length_b   1.000
_cell.length_c   1.000
_cell.angle_alpha   90.00
_cell.angle_beta   90.00
_cell.angle_gamma   90.00
#
_symmetry.space_group_name_H-M   'P 1'
#
loop_
_entity.id
_entity.type
_entity.pdbx_description
1 polymer ?
#
loop_
_entity_poly.entity_id
_entity_poly.type
_entity_poly.pdbx_seq_one_letter_code
_entity_poly.pdbx_strand_id
1 'polypeptide(L)'
;MALMTYHTLRKTYFYNFYPTKAEEEASKANSAPPSSRHHRMLVEMRDVHSPPVLDPSHPWQIKKTLNHYEIASGKIVVSFHDTFDYILRYWNFCMANHIAILGHRVAVILWDVTNEKNPKKYEGNDVYFQITPSENCILTCMEMMRDRRLKVDDYIGLYWDSRESNFRIKLFYSSTR
;
A
#
# COMPACT_ATOMS: atom_id res chain seq x y z
N MET A 1 23.57 14.17 -14.28
CA MET A 1 22.21 13.66 -13.98
C MET A 1 21.71 14.38 -12.74
N ALA A 2 20.70 15.23 -12.86
CA ALA A 2 20.14 15.94 -11.70
C ALA A 2 19.27 14.96 -10.89
N LEU A 3 19.65 14.70 -9.64
CA LEU A 3 18.78 14.05 -8.66
C LEU A 3 17.61 15.01 -8.40
N MET A 4 16.46 14.74 -9.01
CA MET A 4 15.20 15.41 -8.65
C MET A 4 14.85 14.96 -7.23
N THR A 5 15.30 15.73 -6.23
CA THR A 5 14.88 15.56 -4.84
C THR A 5 13.44 16.03 -4.73
N TYR A 6 12.51 15.09 -4.87
CA TYR A 6 11.11 15.32 -4.48
C TYR A 6 11.07 15.49 -2.96
N HIS A 7 10.74 16.68 -2.48
CA HIS A 7 10.33 16.85 -1.09
C HIS A 7 8.96 16.19 -0.92
N THR A 8 8.96 14.92 -0.54
CA THR A 8 7.72 14.22 -0.18
C THR A 8 7.45 14.36 1.31
N LEU A 9 6.17 14.52 1.67
CA LEU A 9 5.74 14.54 3.06
C LEU A 9 5.48 13.11 3.53
N ARG A 10 6.05 12.75 4.69
CA ARG A 10 5.81 11.46 5.30
C ARG A 10 4.41 11.46 5.89
N LYS A 11 3.65 10.40 5.61
CA LYS A 11 2.33 10.19 6.22
C LYS A 11 2.48 9.28 7.43
N THR A 12 1.65 9.47 8.44
CA THR A 12 1.56 8.59 9.60
C THR A 12 0.21 8.75 10.28
N TYR A 13 -0.10 7.85 11.21
CA TYR A 13 -1.25 8.01 12.10
C TYR A 13 -0.91 8.89 13.30
N PHE A 14 -1.86 9.74 13.65
CA PHE A 14 -1.94 10.37 14.96
C PHE A 14 -3.15 9.80 15.69
N TYR A 15 -2.94 9.28 16.90
CA TYR A 15 -3.97 8.62 17.69
C TYR A 15 -4.53 9.58 18.75
N ASN A 16 -5.81 9.90 18.64
CA ASN A 16 -6.55 10.53 19.72
C ASN A 16 -7.12 9.45 20.65
N PHE A 17 -6.53 9.38 21.84
CA PHE A 17 -6.97 8.47 22.90
C PHE A 17 -8.17 9.01 23.68
N TYR A 18 -8.39 10.33 23.61
CA TYR A 18 -9.49 11.01 24.28
C TYR A 18 -10.55 11.42 23.25
N PRO A 19 -11.83 11.08 23.47
CA PRO A 19 -12.91 11.62 22.66
C PRO A 19 -12.99 13.14 22.83
N THR A 20 -13.50 13.82 21.82
CA THR A 20 -13.79 15.26 21.96
C THR A 20 -14.93 15.47 22.94
N LYS A 21 -15.01 16.68 23.55
CA LYS A 21 -16.11 17.03 24.46
C LYS A 21 -17.49 16.80 23.82
N ALA A 22 -17.64 17.11 22.54
CA ALA A 22 -18.89 16.90 21.81
C ALA A 22 -19.24 15.41 21.66
N GLU A 23 -18.26 14.55 21.37
CA GLU A 23 -18.47 13.09 21.28
C GLU A 23 -18.78 12.47 22.65
N GLU A 24 -18.12 12.94 23.70
CA GLU A 24 -18.39 12.51 25.08
C GLU A 24 -19.82 12.89 25.50
N GLU A 25 -20.25 14.12 25.24
CA GLU A 25 -21.61 14.60 25.54
C GLU A 25 -22.68 13.85 24.71
N ALA A 26 -22.43 13.58 23.41
CA ALA A 26 -23.33 12.81 22.56
C ALA A 26 -23.44 11.33 23.01
N SER A 27 -22.34 10.72 23.46
CA SER A 27 -22.34 9.35 24.00
C SER A 27 -23.16 9.24 25.29
N LYS A 28 -23.02 10.25 26.18
CA LYS A 28 -23.83 10.38 27.41
C LYS A 28 -25.31 10.54 27.10
N ALA A 29 -25.66 11.34 26.08
CA ALA A 29 -27.05 11.54 25.68
C ALA A 29 -27.70 10.28 25.09
N ASN A 30 -26.93 9.47 24.36
CA ASN A 30 -27.45 8.30 23.65
C ASN A 30 -27.36 6.98 24.42
N SER A 31 -26.87 6.98 25.67
CA SER A 31 -26.60 5.75 26.47
C SER A 31 -25.74 4.72 25.71
N ALA A 32 -24.97 5.16 24.72
CA ALA A 32 -24.10 4.30 23.93
C ALA A 32 -22.78 4.13 24.69
N PRO A 33 -22.19 2.91 24.74
CA PRO A 33 -20.84 2.76 25.26
C PRO A 33 -19.91 3.70 24.48
N PRO A 34 -18.99 4.42 25.16
CA PRO A 34 -18.07 5.31 24.47
C PRO A 34 -17.38 4.50 23.39
N SER A 35 -17.51 4.94 22.13
CA SER A 35 -16.93 4.24 21.01
C SER A 35 -15.42 4.18 21.22
N SER A 36 -14.92 3.05 21.72
CA SER A 36 -13.50 2.77 21.93
C SER A 36 -12.78 2.53 20.60
N ARG A 37 -13.22 3.20 19.54
CA ARG A 37 -12.43 3.41 18.34
C ARG A 37 -11.58 4.61 18.64
N HIS A 38 -10.32 4.38 18.97
CA HIS A 38 -9.30 5.42 18.94
C HIS A 38 -9.50 6.24 17.66
N HIS A 39 -9.80 7.53 17.78
CA HIS A 39 -9.96 8.41 16.64
C HIS A 39 -8.57 8.65 16.07
N ARG A 40 -8.11 7.74 15.20
CA ARG A 40 -6.89 7.94 14.44
C ARG A 40 -7.17 8.88 13.28
N MET A 41 -6.25 9.79 13.04
CA MET A 41 -6.26 10.67 11.87
C MET A 41 -4.97 10.48 11.08
N LEU A 42 -5.04 10.68 9.78
CA LEU A 42 -3.87 10.70 8.93
C LEU A 42 -3.27 12.10 8.98
N VAL A 43 -1.96 12.19 9.18
CA VAL A 43 -1.23 13.47 9.23
C VAL A 43 -0.06 13.43 8.27
N GLU A 44 0.30 14.60 7.72
CA GLU A 44 1.50 14.81 6.93
C GLU A 44 2.56 15.53 7.75
N MET A 45 3.77 15.00 7.74
CA MET A 45 4.91 15.55 8.45
C MET A 45 6.05 15.80 7.47
N ARG A 46 6.80 16.89 7.71
CA ARG A 46 8.10 17.06 7.05
C ARG A 46 9.02 15.96 7.57
N ASP A 47 9.56 15.16 6.65
CA ASP A 47 10.56 14.17 7.03
C ASP A 47 11.88 14.88 7.35
N VAL A 48 12.49 14.50 8.47
CA VAL A 48 13.84 14.96 8.83
C VAL A 48 14.88 14.26 7.95
N HIS A 49 14.53 13.08 7.42
CA HIS A 49 15.37 12.27 6.55
C HIS A 49 14.94 12.40 5.09
N SER A 50 15.90 12.29 4.18
CA SER A 50 15.58 12.27 2.75
C SER A 50 14.67 11.08 2.42
N PRO A 51 13.70 11.24 1.49
CA PRO A 51 12.88 10.13 1.05
C PRO A 51 13.71 8.96 0.54
N PRO A 52 13.25 7.70 0.72
CA PRO A 52 13.90 6.54 0.13
C PRO A 52 14.09 6.77 -1.38
N VAL A 53 15.35 6.83 -1.82
CA VAL A 53 15.67 7.03 -3.23
C VAL A 53 15.41 5.70 -3.94
N LEU A 54 14.62 5.74 -5.01
CA LEU A 54 14.48 4.59 -5.90
C LEU A 54 15.80 4.39 -6.63
N ASP A 55 16.51 3.31 -6.31
CA ASP A 55 17.67 2.85 -7.07
C ASP A 55 17.17 2.35 -8.44
N PRO A 56 17.55 2.99 -9.56
CA PRO A 56 17.13 2.55 -10.88
C PRO A 56 17.57 1.12 -11.23
N SER A 57 18.66 0.63 -10.61
CA SER A 57 19.16 -0.72 -10.81
C SER A 57 18.42 -1.77 -9.95
N HIS A 58 17.87 -1.35 -8.80
CA HIS A 58 17.14 -2.22 -7.88
C HIS A 58 15.90 -1.51 -7.30
N PRO A 59 14.88 -1.21 -8.13
CA PRO A 59 13.73 -0.40 -7.70
C PRO A 59 12.79 -1.11 -6.73
N TRP A 60 13.00 -2.41 -6.49
CA TRP A 60 12.15 -3.31 -5.69
C TRP A 60 12.26 -3.05 -4.19
N GLN A 61 11.62 -1.97 -3.72
CA GLN A 61 11.60 -1.58 -2.30
C GLN A 61 10.87 -2.60 -1.42
N ILE A 62 9.86 -3.27 -1.97
CA ILE A 62 9.09 -4.30 -1.29
C ILE A 62 9.44 -5.62 -1.95
N LYS A 63 10.10 -6.51 -1.21
CA LYS A 63 10.39 -7.87 -1.70
C LYS A 63 9.86 -8.88 -0.71
N LYS A 64 9.19 -9.91 -1.22
CA LYS A 64 8.64 -10.95 -0.35
C LYS A 64 8.35 -12.24 -1.10
N THR A 65 8.23 -13.29 -0.32
CA THR A 65 7.76 -14.60 -0.75
C THR A 65 6.25 -14.70 -0.57
N LEU A 66 5.56 -15.23 -1.57
CA LEU A 66 4.10 -15.39 -1.55
C LEU A 66 3.69 -16.60 -0.72
N ASN A 67 2.75 -16.39 0.21
CA ASN A 67 2.19 -17.48 1.02
C ASN A 67 0.89 -18.05 0.42
N HIS A 68 0.41 -19.14 1.01
CA HIS A 68 -0.82 -19.83 0.57
C HIS A 68 -2.05 -18.91 0.49
N TYR A 69 -2.26 -18.04 1.48
CA TYR A 69 -3.40 -17.14 1.49
C TYR A 69 -3.34 -16.13 0.33
N GLU A 70 -2.16 -15.58 0.05
CA GLU A 70 -1.98 -14.58 -1.01
C GLU A 70 -2.26 -15.17 -2.39
N ILE A 71 -1.78 -16.39 -2.64
CA ILE A 71 -2.02 -17.12 -3.88
C ILE A 71 -3.50 -17.51 -4.02
N ALA A 72 -4.11 -18.07 -2.97
CA ALA A 72 -5.49 -18.53 -3.01
C ALA A 72 -6.50 -17.37 -3.18
N SER A 73 -6.22 -16.21 -2.58
CA SER A 73 -7.10 -15.05 -2.61
C SER A 73 -6.81 -14.06 -3.73
N GLY A 74 -5.64 -14.16 -4.38
CA GLY A 74 -5.21 -13.19 -5.38
C GLY A 74 -4.84 -11.83 -4.80
N LYS A 75 -4.43 -11.79 -3.53
CA LYS A 75 -4.17 -10.57 -2.77
C LYS A 75 -2.76 -10.59 -2.20
N ILE A 76 -1.93 -9.64 -2.63
CA ILE A 76 -0.60 -9.44 -2.07
C ILE A 76 -0.74 -8.57 -0.83
N VAL A 77 -0.31 -9.09 0.32
CA VAL A 77 -0.26 -8.35 1.59
C VAL A 77 1.02 -7.52 1.62
N VAL A 78 0.86 -6.20 1.74
CA VAL A 78 1.93 -5.23 1.95
C VAL A 78 1.89 -4.79 3.41
N SER A 79 3.05 -4.80 4.09
CA SER A 79 3.11 -4.42 5.50
C SER A 79 2.71 -2.95 5.69
N PHE A 80 2.25 -2.63 6.90
CA PHE A 80 1.98 -1.23 7.28
C PHE A 80 3.20 -0.33 7.01
N HIS A 81 4.38 -0.74 7.46
CA HIS A 81 5.62 0.03 7.29
C HIS A 81 5.93 0.30 5.82
N ASP A 82 5.93 -0.74 5.00
CA ASP A 82 6.22 -0.63 3.57
C ASP A 82 5.19 0.23 2.85
N THR A 83 3.93 0.12 3.25
CA THR A 83 2.85 0.92 2.68
C THR A 83 3.07 2.40 2.95
N PHE A 84 3.35 2.77 4.20
CA PHE A 84 3.49 4.17 4.57
C PHE A 84 4.76 4.80 3.99
N ASP A 85 5.88 4.07 3.99
CA ASP A 85 7.16 4.63 3.56
C ASP A 85 7.38 4.56 2.04
N TYR A 86 6.89 3.53 1.35
CA TYR A 86 7.15 3.34 -0.08
C TYR A 86 5.95 3.62 -0.99
N ILE A 87 4.72 3.66 -0.47
CA ILE A 87 3.51 3.86 -1.29
C ILE A 87 2.84 5.20 -0.92
N LEU A 88 2.31 5.32 0.30
CA LEU A 88 1.51 6.48 0.71
C LEU A 88 2.33 7.76 0.84
N ARG A 89 3.63 7.65 1.06
CA ARG A 89 4.57 8.78 0.95
C ARG A 89 4.42 9.54 -0.37
N TYR A 90 4.13 8.84 -1.46
CA TYR A 90 4.01 9.43 -2.81
C TYR A 90 2.57 9.67 -3.25
N TRP A 91 1.58 9.12 -2.53
CA TRP A 91 0.18 9.39 -2.81
C TRP A 91 -0.20 10.78 -2.32
N ASN A 92 -1.16 11.44 -2.97
CA ASN A 92 -1.74 12.65 -2.41
C ASN A 92 -2.51 12.33 -1.11
N PHE A 93 -2.66 13.34 -0.25
CA PHE A 93 -3.30 13.17 1.05
C PHE A 93 -4.72 12.59 0.96
N CYS A 94 -5.51 13.03 -0.03
CA CYS A 94 -6.88 12.59 -0.20
C CYS A 94 -6.97 11.07 -0.47
N MET A 95 -6.18 10.56 -1.42
CA MET A 95 -6.12 9.12 -1.74
C MET A 95 -5.63 8.30 -0.54
N ALA A 96 -4.61 8.78 0.16
CA ALA A 96 -4.11 8.09 1.35
C ALA A 96 -5.15 8.08 2.47
N ASN A 97 -5.89 9.18 2.68
CA ASN A 97 -6.97 9.27 3.67
C ASN A 97 -8.13 8.33 3.35
N HIS A 98 -8.50 8.19 2.07
CA HIS A 98 -9.52 7.25 1.60
C HIS A 98 -9.24 5.82 2.03
N ILE A 99 -8.00 5.36 1.89
CA ILE A 99 -7.67 4.01 2.33
C ILE A 99 -7.43 3.96 3.85
N ALA A 100 -6.66 4.89 4.42
CA ALA A 100 -6.10 4.75 5.76
C ALA A 100 -7.12 5.05 6.87
N ILE A 101 -8.07 5.95 6.62
CA ILE A 101 -9.07 6.40 7.59
C ILE A 101 -10.45 5.87 7.23
N LEU A 102 -10.87 6.02 5.96
CA LEU A 102 -12.21 5.59 5.54
C LEU A 102 -12.28 4.08 5.25
N GLY A 103 -11.13 3.40 5.09
CA GLY A 103 -11.08 1.97 4.78
C GLY A 103 -11.59 1.63 3.37
N HIS A 104 -11.74 2.63 2.50
CA HIS A 104 -12.20 2.43 1.13
C HIS A 104 -11.11 1.75 0.30
N ARG A 105 -11.54 1.06 -0.76
CA ARG A 105 -10.62 0.58 -1.80
C ARG A 105 -10.33 1.70 -2.79
N VAL A 106 -9.11 1.77 -3.28
CA VAL A 106 -8.69 2.66 -4.38
C VAL A 106 -8.29 1.79 -5.55
N ALA A 107 -8.92 2.01 -6.72
CA ALA A 107 -8.52 1.34 -7.96
C ALA A 107 -7.11 1.79 -8.35
N VAL A 108 -6.27 0.85 -8.76
CA VAL A 108 -4.88 1.12 -9.12
C VAL A 108 -4.52 0.40 -10.41
N ILE A 109 -3.50 0.91 -11.09
CA ILE A 109 -2.90 0.25 -12.25
C ILE A 109 -1.73 -0.60 -11.75
N LEU A 110 -1.66 -1.84 -12.22
CA LEU A 110 -0.55 -2.75 -11.97
C LEU A 110 0.12 -3.12 -13.28
N TRP A 111 1.43 -2.90 -13.36
CA TRP A 111 2.27 -3.37 -14.44
C TRP A 111 3.11 -4.55 -13.99
N ASP A 112 2.91 -5.68 -14.64
CA ASP A 112 3.80 -6.82 -14.55
C ASP A 112 4.94 -6.66 -15.56
N VAL A 113 6.13 -6.42 -15.01
CA VAL A 113 7.38 -6.17 -15.76
C VAL A 113 8.34 -7.34 -15.65
N THR A 114 7.84 -8.53 -15.29
CA THR A 114 8.64 -9.76 -15.26
C THR A 114 9.27 -10.08 -16.61
N ASN A 115 8.52 -9.87 -17.70
CA ASN A 115 9.06 -9.91 -19.05
C ASN A 115 9.38 -8.49 -19.52
N GLU A 116 10.66 -8.10 -19.43
CA GLU A 116 11.13 -6.75 -19.76
C GLU A 116 10.83 -6.34 -21.22
N LYS A 117 10.72 -7.31 -22.13
CA LYS A 117 10.42 -7.05 -23.55
C LYS A 117 8.92 -6.83 -23.81
N ASN A 118 8.06 -7.32 -22.93
CA ASN A 118 6.62 -7.25 -23.10
C ASN A 118 5.92 -7.13 -21.73
N PRO A 119 5.99 -5.95 -21.09
CA PRO A 119 5.29 -5.71 -19.83
C PRO A 119 3.78 -5.76 -20.06
N LYS A 120 3.04 -6.33 -19.11
CA LYS A 120 1.58 -6.45 -19.19
C LYS A 120 0.92 -5.56 -18.15
N LYS A 121 -0.07 -4.79 -18.58
CA LYS A 121 -0.89 -3.90 -17.74
C LYS A 121 -2.13 -4.64 -17.25
N TYR A 122 -2.47 -4.43 -15.98
CA TYR A 122 -3.69 -4.88 -15.33
C TYR A 122 -4.35 -3.67 -14.67
N GLU A 123 -5.64 -3.46 -14.96
CA GLU A 123 -6.43 -2.35 -14.43
C GLU A 123 -7.91 -2.73 -14.37
N GLY A 124 -8.72 -1.89 -13.72
CA GLY A 124 -10.17 -2.11 -13.57
C GLY A 124 -10.56 -2.38 -12.12
N ASN A 125 -11.82 -2.76 -11.93
CA ASN A 125 -12.42 -2.87 -10.58
C ASN A 125 -11.82 -3.99 -9.71
N ASP A 126 -11.18 -4.98 -10.33
CA ASP A 126 -10.54 -6.11 -9.65
C ASP A 126 -9.08 -5.86 -9.27
N VAL A 127 -8.52 -4.71 -9.69
CA VAL A 127 -7.16 -4.27 -9.33
C VAL A 127 -7.25 -3.05 -8.42
N TYR A 128 -7.14 -3.28 -7.12
CA TYR A 128 -7.29 -2.23 -6.12
C TYR A 128 -6.36 -2.42 -4.93
N PHE A 129 -6.13 -1.31 -4.23
CA PHE A 129 -5.37 -1.22 -3.00
C PHE A 129 -6.30 -0.84 -1.84
N GLN A 130 -6.17 -1.52 -0.70
CA GLN A 130 -7.03 -1.29 0.47
C GLN A 130 -6.30 -1.63 1.77
N ILE A 131 -6.62 -0.94 2.86
CA ILE A 131 -6.18 -1.33 4.21
C ILE A 131 -7.07 -2.43 4.80
N THR A 132 -6.46 -3.33 5.56
CA THR A 132 -7.14 -4.40 6.29
C THR A 132 -7.40 -3.98 7.75
N PRO A 133 -8.28 -4.70 8.49
CA PRO A 133 -8.42 -4.50 9.93
C PRO A 133 -7.12 -4.70 10.72
N SER A 134 -6.17 -5.46 10.18
CA SER A 134 -4.82 -5.66 10.76
C SER A 134 -3.84 -4.52 10.45
N GLU A 135 -4.30 -3.42 9.87
CA GLU A 135 -3.51 -2.24 9.44
C GLU A 135 -2.52 -2.50 8.30
N ASN A 136 -2.27 -3.75 7.92
CA ASN A 136 -1.63 -4.09 6.66
C ASN A 136 -2.50 -3.70 5.47
N CYS A 137 -1.89 -3.49 4.31
CA CYS A 137 -2.62 -3.25 3.07
C CYS A 137 -2.60 -4.48 2.17
N ILE A 138 -3.58 -4.56 1.28
CA ILE A 138 -3.70 -5.58 0.25
C ILE A 138 -3.74 -4.94 -1.12
N LEU A 139 -2.94 -5.49 -2.04
CA LEU A 139 -3.04 -5.25 -3.47
C LEU A 139 -3.72 -6.47 -4.10
N THR A 140 -4.93 -6.27 -4.64
CA THR A 140 -5.65 -7.33 -5.34
C THR A 140 -5.20 -7.37 -6.80
N CYS A 141 -4.79 -8.54 -7.29
CA CYS A 141 -4.27 -8.72 -8.65
C CYS A 141 -4.43 -10.15 -9.17
N MET A 142 -5.57 -10.78 -8.89
CA MET A 142 -5.81 -12.21 -9.17
C MET A 142 -5.60 -12.61 -10.63
N GLU A 143 -6.00 -11.78 -11.59
CA GLU A 143 -5.79 -12.06 -13.02
C GLU A 143 -4.31 -12.20 -13.37
N MET A 144 -3.48 -11.26 -12.89
CA MET A 144 -2.03 -11.29 -13.06
C MET A 144 -1.41 -12.55 -12.45
N MET A 145 -1.86 -12.93 -11.26
CA MET A 145 -1.35 -14.14 -10.60
C MET A 145 -1.66 -15.40 -11.40
N ARG A 146 -2.87 -15.50 -11.97
CA ARG A 146 -3.27 -16.64 -12.82
C ARG A 146 -2.48 -16.68 -14.12
N ASP A 147 -2.31 -15.55 -14.79
CA ASP A 147 -1.54 -15.46 -16.04
C ASP A 147 -0.09 -15.92 -15.86
N ARG A 148 0.53 -15.49 -14.74
CA ARG A 148 1.89 -15.90 -14.37
C ARG A 148 1.97 -17.29 -13.75
N ARG A 149 0.82 -17.92 -13.46
CA ARG A 149 0.73 -19.20 -12.76
C ARG A 149 1.53 -19.19 -11.46
N LEU A 150 1.42 -18.09 -10.71
CA LEU A 150 2.15 -17.92 -9.46
C LEU A 150 1.78 -19.02 -8.46
N LYS A 151 2.77 -19.42 -7.67
CA LYS A 151 2.68 -20.49 -6.67
C LYS A 151 3.13 -19.99 -5.32
N VAL A 152 2.80 -20.79 -4.30
CA VAL A 152 3.39 -20.61 -2.97
C VAL A 152 4.91 -20.70 -3.11
N ASP A 153 5.60 -19.88 -2.33
CA ASP A 153 7.05 -19.73 -2.31
C ASP A 153 7.69 -18.98 -3.49
N ASP A 154 6.88 -18.50 -4.45
CA ASP A 154 7.36 -17.58 -5.47
C ASP A 154 7.80 -16.25 -4.83
N TYR A 155 8.96 -15.73 -5.28
CA TYR A 155 9.56 -14.51 -4.76
C TYR A 155 9.31 -13.33 -5.70
N ILE A 156 8.69 -12.27 -5.18
CA ILE A 156 8.32 -11.09 -5.97
C ILE A 156 9.01 -9.83 -5.46
N GLY A 157 9.20 -8.88 -6.38
CA GLY A 157 9.52 -7.49 -6.09
C GLY A 157 8.36 -6.60 -6.50
N LEU A 158 8.04 -5.64 -5.66
CA LEU A 158 6.98 -4.65 -5.84
C LEU A 158 7.53 -3.26 -5.51
N TYR A 159 7.15 -2.27 -6.30
CA TYR A 159 7.33 -0.87 -5.95
C TYR A 159 6.22 0.00 -6.53
N TRP A 160 6.06 1.19 -5.98
CA TRP A 160 5.19 2.22 -6.50
C TRP A 160 5.97 3.17 -7.39
N ASP A 161 5.60 3.26 -8.68
CA ASP A 161 6.15 4.24 -9.60
C ASP A 161 5.42 5.57 -9.41
N SER A 162 6.07 6.50 -8.70
CA SER A 162 5.50 7.81 -8.42
C SER A 162 5.37 8.71 -9.66
N ARG A 163 6.09 8.41 -10.75
CA ARG A 163 6.06 9.22 -11.97
C ARG A 163 4.83 8.90 -12.80
N GLU A 164 4.50 7.62 -12.89
CA GLU A 164 3.36 7.14 -13.66
C GLU A 164 2.14 6.78 -12.80
N SER A 165 2.24 6.91 -11.48
CA SER A 165 1.19 6.59 -10.50
C SER A 165 0.64 5.18 -10.65
N ASN A 166 1.52 4.19 -10.71
CA ASN A 166 1.15 2.78 -10.84
C ASN A 166 2.06 1.85 -10.03
N PHE A 167 1.58 0.64 -9.77
CA PHE A 167 2.39 -0.42 -9.20
C PHE A 167 3.18 -1.13 -10.29
N ARG A 168 4.41 -1.54 -9.94
CA ARG A 168 5.28 -2.34 -10.79
C ARG A 168 5.67 -3.59 -10.04
N ILE A 169 5.46 -4.75 -10.65
CA ILE A 169 5.75 -6.06 -10.05
C ILE A 169 6.65 -6.89 -10.96
N LYS A 170 7.60 -7.59 -10.36
CA LYS A 170 8.49 -8.55 -11.03
C LYS A 170 8.57 -9.83 -10.22
N LEU A 171 8.37 -10.96 -10.89
CA LEU A 171 8.70 -12.28 -10.35
C LEU A 171 10.21 -12.53 -10.51
N PHE A 172 10.86 -12.96 -9.43
CA PHE A 172 12.24 -13.43 -9.45
C PHE A 172 12.23 -14.96 -9.44
N TYR A 173 12.74 -15.56 -10.51
CA TYR A 173 12.90 -17.00 -10.53
C TYR A 173 13.99 -17.39 -9.52
N SER A 174 13.72 -18.38 -8.66
CA SER A 174 14.80 -19.01 -7.91
C SER A 174 15.71 -19.72 -8.92
N SER A 175 17.01 -19.46 -8.84
CA SER A 175 18.05 -20.13 -9.62
C SER A 175 18.25 -21.56 -9.09
N THR A 176 17.22 -22.39 -9.23
CA THR A 176 17.27 -23.84 -9.02
C THR A 176 16.19 -24.47 -9.89
N ARG A 177 16.55 -24.73 -11.15
CA ARG A 177 15.96 -25.77 -12.00
C ARG A 177 17.08 -26.57 -12.61
#